data_AF-A0A5F8H3U7-F1
#
_entry.id   AF-A0A5F8H3U7-F1
#
_cell.length_a   1.000
_cell.length_b   1.000
_cell.length_c   1.000
_cell.angle_alpha   90.00
_cell.angle_beta   90.00
_cell.angle_gamma   90.00
#
_symmetry.space_group_name_H-M   'P 1'
#
loop_
_entity.id
_entity.type
_entity.pdbx_description
1 polymer ?
#
loop_
_entity_poly.entity_id
_entity_poly.type
_entity_poly.pdbx_seq_one_letter_code
_entity_poly.pdbx_strand_id
1 'polypeptide(L)'
;VNDTVTIRPRRLMTSRFLQNKQIVIDVLHPGKAELRKTDLNHFKSHKMYKTAPDVIFVFGFRTHFGRSKTTGFGLCFYAKGNESKHRLKKHSLYKKEKTSRKQNKEGKNRIKSKGAGAGATPWRCHSKLR
;
A
#
# COMPACT_ATOMS: atom_id res chain seq x y z
N VAL A 1 8.65 -24.48 17.03
CA VAL A 1 9.94 -23.81 17.31
C VAL A 1 9.72 -22.31 17.25
N ASN A 2 9.53 -21.68 18.41
CA ASN A 2 9.21 -20.26 18.52
C ASN A 2 10.50 -19.44 18.39
N ASP A 3 11.14 -19.43 17.21
CA ASP A 3 12.30 -18.56 17.06
C ASP A 3 11.82 -17.11 17.08
N THR A 4 12.35 -16.36 18.05
CA THR A 4 11.88 -15.06 18.52
C THR A 4 12.18 -13.96 17.50
N VAL A 5 11.31 -13.83 16.50
CA VAL A 5 11.29 -12.68 15.58
C VAL A 5 10.88 -11.44 16.37
N THR A 6 11.73 -10.42 16.40
CA THR A 6 11.48 -9.17 17.12
C THR A 6 11.25 -8.04 16.13
N ILE A 7 10.11 -7.34 16.27
CA ILE A 7 9.78 -6.17 15.46
C ILE A 7 10.01 -4.92 16.30
N ARG A 8 10.87 -4.01 15.82
CA ARG A 8 11.15 -2.73 16.48
C ARG A 8 10.65 -1.57 15.61
N PRO A 9 9.66 -0.79 16.07
CA PRO A 9 9.28 0.44 15.38
C PRO A 9 10.32 1.53 15.65
N ARG A 10 10.70 2.27 14.62
CA ARG A 10 11.50 3.50 14.70
C ARG A 10 10.76 4.65 14.04
N ARG A 11 11.02 5.87 14.51
CA ARG A 11 10.52 7.12 13.92
C ARG A 11 9.02 7.07 13.62
N LEU A 12 8.22 6.81 14.65
CA LEU A 12 6.76 6.90 14.56
C LEU A 12 6.38 8.37 14.39
N MET A 13 5.66 8.68 13.32
CA MET A 13 5.12 10.00 13.05
C MET A 13 3.61 9.90 12.83
N THR A 14 2.84 10.68 13.58
CA THR A 14 1.38 10.72 13.47
C THR A 14 0.94 11.97 12.72
N SER A 15 0.42 11.80 11.50
CA SER A 15 -0.20 12.90 10.74
C SER A 15 -1.68 13.00 11.10
N ARG A 16 -2.09 14.14 11.67
CA ARG A 16 -3.50 14.43 11.95
C ARG A 16 -4.28 14.80 10.68
N PHE A 17 -3.63 15.48 9.73
CA PHE A 17 -4.26 15.89 8.47
C PHE A 17 -4.71 14.69 7.62
N LEU A 18 -3.83 13.70 7.44
CA LEU A 18 -4.14 12.49 6.68
C LEU A 18 -4.72 11.35 7.53
N GLN A 19 -4.85 11.58 8.85
CA GLN A 19 -5.27 10.58 9.83
C GLN A 19 -4.47 9.28 9.70
N ASN A 20 -3.14 9.38 9.66
CA ASN A 20 -2.27 8.24 9.48
C ASN A 20 -1.10 8.20 10.47
N LYS A 21 -0.60 7.00 10.70
CA LYS A 21 0.60 6.76 11.49
C LYS A 21 1.64 6.12 10.60
N GLN A 22 2.75 6.83 10.39
CA GLN A 22 3.88 6.39 9.59
C GLN A 22 4.97 5.88 10.52
N ILE A 23 5.56 4.73 10.20
CA ILE A 23 6.53 4.05 11.06
C ILE A 23 7.59 3.41 10.18
N VAL A 24 8.85 3.51 10.58
CA VAL A 24 9.93 2.66 10.05
C VAL A 24 9.95 1.38 10.88
N ILE A 25 10.00 0.23 10.22
CA ILE A 25 9.97 -1.08 10.86
C ILE A 25 11.33 -1.73 10.68
N ASP A 26 11.97 -2.05 11.79
CA ASP A 26 13.10 -2.96 11.78
C ASP A 26 12.61 -4.32 12.26
N VAL A 27 12.95 -5.37 11.52
CA VAL A 27 12.64 -6.74 11.86
C VAL A 27 13.95 -7.47 12.10
N LEU A 28 14.11 -8.00 13.31
CA LEU A 28 15.24 -8.82 13.72
C LEU A 28 14.80 -10.28 13.67
N HIS A 29 15.49 -11.08 12.86
CA HIS A 29 15.16 -12.48 12.63
C HIS A 29 16.45 -13.32 12.48
N PRO A 30 17.23 -13.48 13.57
CA PRO A 30 18.51 -14.19 13.51
C PRO A 30 18.32 -15.63 12.99
N GLY A 31 19.17 -16.03 12.04
CA GLY A 31 19.16 -17.40 11.48
C GLY A 31 17.96 -17.74 10.60
N LYS A 32 17.04 -16.80 10.34
CA LYS A 32 15.85 -17.03 9.52
C LYS A 32 15.94 -16.38 8.15
N ALA A 33 15.18 -16.93 7.21
CA ALA A 33 14.93 -16.28 5.94
C ALA A 33 13.95 -15.11 6.10
N GLU A 34 13.81 -14.32 5.03
CA GLU A 34 12.91 -13.17 5.02
C GLU A 34 11.47 -13.58 5.34
N LEU A 35 10.84 -12.81 6.22
CA LEU A 35 9.47 -13.04 6.64
C LEU A 35 8.50 -12.64 5.53
N ARG A 36 7.43 -13.42 5.37
CA ARG A 36 6.36 -13.08 4.45
C ARG A 36 5.62 -11.85 4.99
N LYS A 37 5.16 -11.00 4.07
CA LYS A 37 4.46 -9.76 4.41
C LYS A 37 3.15 -10.00 5.15
N THR A 38 2.48 -11.12 4.86
CA THR A 38 1.27 -11.59 5.57
C THR A 38 1.54 -11.73 7.07
N ASP A 39 2.64 -12.39 7.40
CA ASP A 39 3.00 -12.71 8.77
C ASP A 39 3.33 -11.41 9.52
N LEU A 40 4.08 -10.51 8.88
CA LEU A 40 4.42 -9.19 9.43
C LEU A 40 3.18 -8.31 9.69
N ASN A 41 2.15 -8.40 8.84
CA ASN A 41 0.89 -7.69 9.05
C ASN A 41 0.16 -8.24 10.28
N HIS A 42 0.07 -9.56 10.45
CA HIS A 42 -0.58 -10.17 11.60
C HIS A 42 0.16 -9.90 12.92
N PHE A 43 1.49 -10.05 12.94
CA PHE A 43 2.31 -9.85 14.14
C PHE A 43 2.27 -8.40 14.66
N LYS A 44 2.23 -7.41 13.78
CA LYS A 44 2.28 -6.00 14.17
C LYS A 44 0.93 -5.45 14.63
N SER A 45 -0.17 -5.91 14.02
CA SER A 45 -1.51 -5.39 14.27
C SER A 45 -2.08 -5.87 15.61
N HIS A 46 -1.92 -7.16 15.91
CA HIS A 46 -2.56 -7.76 17.09
C HIS A 46 -1.77 -7.53 18.40
N LYS A 47 -0.43 -7.60 18.37
CA LYS A 47 0.40 -7.52 19.59
C LYS A 47 0.69 -6.09 20.07
N MET A 48 0.96 -5.14 19.16
CA MET A 48 1.48 -3.81 19.56
C MET A 48 0.42 -2.70 19.50
N TYR A 49 -0.43 -2.69 18.47
CA TYR A 49 -1.29 -1.54 18.18
C TYR A 49 -2.79 -1.81 18.32
N LYS A 50 -3.19 -3.05 18.67
CA LYS A 50 -4.59 -3.50 18.82
C LYS A 50 -5.46 -3.09 17.63
N THR A 51 -4.90 -3.14 16.42
CA THR A 51 -5.59 -2.72 15.19
C THR A 51 -5.91 -3.93 14.33
N ALA A 52 -6.93 -3.82 13.48
CA ALA A 52 -7.20 -4.83 12.47
C ALA A 52 -6.06 -4.86 11.41
N PRO A 53 -5.68 -6.04 10.90
CA PRO A 53 -4.59 -6.18 9.94
C PRO A 53 -4.87 -5.49 8.59
N ASP A 54 -6.15 -5.31 8.24
CA ASP A 54 -6.58 -4.67 6.98
C ASP A 54 -6.25 -3.17 6.93
N VAL A 55 -6.02 -2.57 8.09
CA VAL A 55 -5.75 -1.14 8.29
C VAL A 55 -4.24 -0.86 8.17
N ILE A 56 -3.42 -1.92 8.24
CA ILE A 56 -1.95 -1.81 8.29
C ILE A 56 -1.35 -2.22 6.95
N PHE A 57 -0.69 -1.27 6.31
CA PHE A 57 0.06 -1.47 5.07
C PHE A 57 1.55 -1.54 5.38
N VAL A 58 2.20 -2.59 4.91
CA VAL A 58 3.63 -2.78 5.12
C VAL A 58 4.34 -2.99 3.78
N PHE A 59 5.37 -2.21 3.51
CA PHE A 59 6.02 -2.17 2.20
C PHE A 59 7.50 -1.78 2.28
N GLY A 60 8.19 -1.94 1.15
CA GLY A 60 9.57 -1.46 1.00
C GLY A 60 10.59 -2.19 1.86
N PHE A 61 10.35 -3.47 2.18
CA PHE A 61 11.32 -4.26 2.94
C PHE A 61 12.62 -4.47 2.15
N ARG A 62 13.75 -4.18 2.78
CA ARG A 62 15.10 -4.49 2.30
C ARG A 62 15.87 -5.17 3.41
N THR A 63 16.46 -6.31 3.09
CA THR A 63 17.27 -7.09 4.01
C THR A 63 18.71 -6.59 3.98
N HIS A 64 19.30 -6.42 5.17
CA HIS A 64 20.71 -6.06 5.30
C HIS A 64 21.60 -7.24 4.92
N PHE A 65 22.84 -6.93 4.52
CA PHE A 65 23.87 -7.93 4.33
C PHE A 65 24.05 -8.78 5.60
N GLY A 66 24.25 -10.09 5.45
CA GLY A 66 24.26 -11.04 6.56
C GLY A 66 22.88 -11.46 7.09
N ARG A 67 21.78 -10.99 6.48
CA ARG A 67 20.39 -11.50 6.66
C ARG A 67 19.84 -11.50 8.10
N SER A 68 20.47 -10.80 9.04
CA SER A 68 20.02 -10.75 10.45
C SER A 68 18.93 -9.70 10.72
N LYS A 69 18.85 -8.68 9.86
CA LYS A 69 17.95 -7.53 9.99
C LYS A 69 17.32 -7.19 8.65
N THR A 70 16.02 -6.89 8.66
CA THR A 70 15.29 -6.35 7.50
C THR A 70 14.59 -5.08 7.91
N THR A 71 14.76 -4.02 7.12
CA THR A 71 14.14 -2.71 7.36
C THR A 71 13.04 -2.48 6.34
N GLY A 72 11.95 -1.84 6.75
CA GLY A 72 10.84 -1.50 5.87
C GLY A 72 9.98 -0.38 6.43
N PHE A 73 8.86 -0.13 5.77
CA PHE A 73 7.93 0.93 6.14
C PHE A 73 6.58 0.35 6.51
N GLY A 74 5.97 0.94 7.52
CA GLY A 74 4.63 0.63 7.99
C GLY A 74 3.76 1.88 7.99
N LEU A 75 2.54 1.71 7.54
CA LEU A 75 1.56 2.77 7.43
C LEU A 75 0.23 2.26 7.98
N CYS A 76 -0.27 2.90 9.03
CA CYS A 76 -1.57 2.59 9.61
C CYS A 76 -2.56 3.69 9.21
N PHE A 77 -3.64 3.34 8.53
CA PHE A 77 -4.62 4.28 8.00
C PHE A 77 -6.03 3.95 8.46
N TYR A 78 -6.71 4.90 9.10
CA TYR A 78 -8.10 4.72 9.52
C TYR A 78 -9.11 4.74 8.34
N ALA A 79 -8.73 5.30 7.18
CA ALA A 79 -9.62 5.44 6.02
C ALA A 79 -8.96 4.96 4.71
N LYS A 80 -9.67 4.15 3.92
CA LYS A 80 -9.19 3.54 2.67
C LYS A 80 -9.02 4.53 1.49
N GLY A 81 -9.51 5.77 1.62
CA GLY A 81 -9.57 6.75 0.51
C GLY A 81 -8.24 7.42 0.16
N ASN A 82 -7.36 7.61 1.14
CA ASN A 82 -6.10 8.36 0.97
C ASN A 82 -4.94 7.48 0.51
N GLU A 83 -5.19 6.18 0.33
CA GLU A 83 -4.16 5.21 0.04
C GLU A 83 -3.96 5.02 -1.46
N SER A 84 -2.71 4.82 -1.87
CA SER A 84 -2.41 4.65 -3.29
C SER A 84 -3.04 3.35 -3.83
N LYS A 85 -3.71 3.45 -4.99
CA LYS A 85 -4.43 2.32 -5.63
C LYS A 85 -3.55 1.09 -5.86
N HIS A 86 -2.24 1.28 -6.07
CA HIS A 86 -1.33 0.16 -6.29
C HIS A 86 -1.04 -0.63 -4.99
N ARG A 87 -1.06 0.01 -3.82
CA ARG A 87 -0.91 -0.67 -2.51
C ARG A 87 -2.19 -1.39 -2.14
N LEU A 88 -3.36 -0.77 -2.36
CA LEU A 88 -4.66 -1.41 -2.19
C LEU A 88 -4.79 -2.70 -3.02
N LYS A 89 -4.28 -2.68 -4.26
CA LYS A 89 -4.25 -3.86 -5.13
C LYS A 89 -3.35 -4.98 -4.59
N LYS A 90 -2.21 -4.66 -3.97
CA LYS A 90 -1.32 -5.67 -3.36
C LYS A 90 -1.94 -6.35 -2.14
N HIS A 91 -2.83 -5.66 -1.43
CA HIS A 91 -3.62 -6.19 -0.33
C HIS A 91 -4.99 -6.72 -0.78
N SER A 92 -5.21 -6.88 -2.09
CA SER A 92 -6.46 -7.42 -2.66
C SER A 92 -7.74 -6.61 -2.39
N LEU A 93 -7.64 -5.41 -1.82
CA LEU A 93 -8.78 -4.55 -1.47
C LEU A 93 -9.33 -3.77 -2.67
N TYR A 94 -8.60 -3.71 -3.78
CA TYR A 94 -8.98 -2.98 -4.98
C TYR A 94 -8.60 -3.73 -6.24
N LYS A 95 -9.58 -3.95 -7.13
CA LYS A 95 -9.38 -4.48 -8.48
C LYS A 95 -9.52 -3.33 -9.47
N LYS A 96 -8.51 -3.17 -10.33
CA LYS A 96 -8.57 -2.26 -11.47
C LYS A 96 -8.62 -3.08 -12.75
N GLU A 97 -9.59 -2.79 -13.60
CA GLU A 97 -9.65 -3.30 -14.95
C GLU A 97 -8.42 -2.81 -15.73
N LYS A 98 -7.73 -3.76 -16.39
CA LYS A 98 -6.53 -3.46 -17.15
C LYS A 98 -6.89 -3.31 -18.62
N THR A 99 -6.92 -2.08 -19.11
CA THR A 99 -6.85 -1.80 -20.55
C THR A 99 -5.42 -1.41 -20.92
N SER A 100 -4.98 -1.80 -22.12
CA SER A 100 -3.62 -1.45 -22.57
C SER A 100 -3.49 0.06 -22.76
N ARG A 101 -2.33 0.62 -22.37
CA ARG A 101 -2.02 2.04 -22.60
C ARG A 101 -2.08 2.39 -24.09
N LYS A 102 -1.73 1.43 -24.96
CA LYS A 102 -1.80 1.56 -26.42
C LYS A 102 -3.26 1.72 -26.89
N GLN A 103 -4.14 0.80 -26.50
CA GLN A 103 -5.57 0.84 -26.83
C GLN A 103 -6.25 2.13 -26.36
N ASN A 104 -5.92 2.60 -25.14
CA ASN A 104 -6.48 3.86 -24.63
C ASN A 104 -6.00 5.09 -25.44
N LYS A 105 -4.73 5.09 -25.89
CA LYS A 105 -4.19 6.19 -26.71
C LYS A 105 -4.79 6.17 -28.12
N GLU A 106 -4.89 5.01 -28.74
CA GLU A 106 -5.51 4.84 -30.06
C GLU A 106 -6.99 5.23 -30.02
N GLY A 107 -7.74 4.80 -29.00
CA GLY A 107 -9.11 5.22 -28.77
C GLY A 107 -9.24 6.75 -28.62
N LYS A 108 -8.35 7.38 -27.85
CA LYS A 108 -8.31 8.84 -27.70
C LYS A 108 -8.02 9.55 -29.02
N ASN A 109 -7.10 9.03 -29.84
CA ASN A 109 -6.76 9.62 -31.14
C ASN A 109 -7.91 9.46 -32.15
N ARG A 110 -8.61 8.32 -32.13
CA ARG A 110 -9.79 8.06 -32.98
C ARG A 110 -10.98 8.97 -32.63
N ILE A 111 -11.17 9.30 -31.35
CA ILE A 111 -12.20 10.26 -30.92
C ILE A 111 -11.83 11.67 -31.39
N LYS A 112 -10.56 12.07 -31.22
CA LYS A 112 -10.06 13.38 -31.68
C LYS A 112 -10.17 13.56 -33.20
N SER A 113 -9.87 12.52 -33.99
CA SER A 113 -9.88 12.63 -35.46
C SER A 113 -11.29 12.67 -36.06
N LYS A 114 -12.30 12.11 -35.37
CA LYS A 114 -13.67 12.02 -35.89
C LYS A 114 -14.53 13.26 -35.69
N GLY A 115 -14.01 14.36 -35.15
CA GLY A 115 -14.74 15.62 -34.96
C GLY A 115 -15.97 15.56 -34.04
N ALA A 116 -16.33 14.38 -33.51
CA ALA A 116 -17.42 14.21 -32.57
C ALA A 116 -16.95 14.55 -31.16
N GLY A 117 -17.07 15.84 -30.81
CA GLY A 117 -17.09 16.31 -29.42
C GLY A 117 -15.90 17.18 -29.01
N ALA A 118 -15.76 18.36 -29.63
CA ALA A 118 -15.35 19.54 -28.87
C ALA A 118 -16.44 19.87 -27.83
N GLY A 119 -16.58 19.06 -26.78
CA GLY A 119 -17.64 19.26 -25.76
C GLY A 119 -17.93 18.10 -24.80
N ALA A 120 -17.48 16.86 -25.08
CA ALA A 120 -17.64 15.77 -24.12
C ALA A 120 -16.46 15.77 -23.13
N THR A 121 -16.61 16.49 -22.02
CA THR A 121 -15.67 16.47 -20.90
C THR A 121 -15.38 15.03 -20.47
N PRO A 122 -14.13 14.52 -20.60
CA PRO A 122 -13.76 13.22 -20.04
C PRO A 122 -13.64 13.26 -18.51
N TRP A 123 -13.77 14.46 -17.92
CA TRP A 123 -13.63 14.74 -16.50
C TRP A 123 -15.00 14.78 -15.83
N ARG A 124 -15.71 13.65 -15.81
CA ARG A 124 -16.66 13.43 -14.73
C ARG A 124 -15.85 13.01 -13.52
N CYS A 125 -15.53 13.98 -12.67
CA CYS A 125 -15.09 13.72 -11.31
C CYS A 125 -16.04 12.67 -10.70
N HIS A 126 -15.49 11.53 -10.27
CA HIS A 126 -16.19 10.67 -9.33
C HIS A 126 -16.28 11.42 -8.00
N SER A 127 -17.23 12.34 -7.90
CA SER A 127 -17.72 12.94 -6.66
C SER A 127 -19.17 12.50 -6.41
N LYS A 128 -19.48 11.23 -6.67
CA LYS A 128 -20.67 10.56 -6.13
C LYS A 128 -20.21 9.31 -5.39
N LEU A 129 -19.72 9.56 -4.18
CA LEU A 129 -19.84 8.72 -2.98
C LEU A 129 -19.15 9.46 -1.82
N ARG A 130 -19.71 10.63 -1.50
CA ARG A 130 -19.94 11.15 -0.16
C ARG A 130 -20.92 12.32 -0.28
#